data_AF-A0A348WB82-F1
#
_entry.id   AF-A0A348WB82-F1
#
_cell.length_a   1.000
_cell.length_b   1.000
_cell.length_c   1.000
_cell.angle_alpha   90.00
_cell.angle_beta   90.00
_cell.angle_gamma   90.00
#
_symmetry.space_group_name_H-M   'P 1'
#
loop_
_entity.id
_entity.type
_entity.pdbx_description
1 polymer ?
#
loop_
_entity_poly.entity_id
_entity_poly.type
_entity_poly.pdbx_seq_one_letter_code
_entity_poly.pdbx_strand_id
1 'polypeptide(L)'
;SELMKIALVMALAAYYDWLPVKLKSRPLWVLLPVVLIMLPVYLVLTQPDLGTAILLVTVGGLIMFLAGVHWAYFAVVVTAGVGLVTAVLKSRGTPWQLLEDYQYRRIDTFIDPSSDPLGAGYHITQSKIALGSGGWTGRGFMQGTQSQLNFLPEKHTDFIFTTLAEELGFLGAASLLALYALIILFCIISALQQRDRFSSLLTLGLASNFFLYFAVNMSMVMGLAPVVGVPLPLVSYGGSAMLVLMIGFGLVQSAHVHRPR
;
A
#
# COMPACT_ATOMS: atom_id res chain seq x y z
N SER A 1 -12.81 -4.96 3.24
CA SER A 1 -11.82 -4.51 2.24
C SER A 1 -10.70 -5.53 2.02
N GLU A 2 -10.13 -6.13 3.07
CA GLU A 2 -8.98 -7.07 2.98
C GLU A 2 -9.17 -8.21 1.96
N LEU A 3 -10.26 -8.96 2.06
CA LEU A 3 -10.53 -10.09 1.16
C LEU A 3 -10.74 -9.67 -0.30
N MET A 4 -11.22 -8.44 -0.53
CA MET A 4 -11.39 -7.88 -1.87
C MET A 4 -10.05 -7.72 -2.60
N LYS A 5 -8.96 -7.40 -1.87
CA LYS A 5 -7.62 -7.27 -2.47
C LYS A 5 -7.15 -8.60 -3.04
N ILE A 6 -7.32 -9.71 -2.31
CA ILE A 6 -6.98 -11.05 -2.82
C ILE A 6 -7.91 -11.47 -3.95
N ALA A 7 -9.22 -11.23 -3.82
CA ALA A 7 -10.20 -11.53 -4.87
C ALA A 7 -9.89 -10.78 -6.17
N LEU A 8 -9.54 -9.50 -6.08
CA LEU A 8 -9.12 -8.68 -7.23
C LEU A 8 -7.87 -9.25 -7.88
N VAL A 9 -6.85 -9.62 -7.08
CA VAL A 9 -5.62 -10.24 -7.59
C VAL A 9 -5.93 -11.52 -8.35
N MET A 10 -6.74 -12.41 -7.77
CA MET A 10 -7.15 -13.67 -8.41
C MET A 10 -7.94 -13.43 -9.70
N ALA A 11 -8.91 -12.51 -9.67
CA ALA A 11 -9.75 -12.20 -10.84
C ALA A 11 -8.94 -11.62 -12.00
N LEU A 12 -8.01 -10.69 -11.71
CA LEU A 12 -7.14 -10.12 -12.73
C LEU A 12 -6.13 -11.17 -13.26
N ALA A 13 -5.56 -12.00 -12.39
CA ALA A 13 -4.68 -13.08 -12.81
C ALA A 13 -5.41 -14.06 -13.75
N ALA A 14 -6.63 -14.48 -13.39
CA ALA A 14 -7.45 -15.39 -14.20
C ALA A 14 -7.85 -14.76 -15.54
N TYR A 15 -8.23 -13.48 -15.53
CA TYR A 15 -8.57 -12.76 -16.75
C TYR A 15 -7.39 -12.67 -17.72
N TYR A 16 -6.21 -12.28 -17.21
CA TYR A 16 -5.03 -12.13 -18.06
C TYR A 16 -4.44 -13.45 -18.52
N ASP A 17 -4.64 -14.53 -17.77
CA ASP A 17 -4.30 -15.88 -18.21
C ASP A 17 -5.16 -16.31 -19.42
N TRP A 18 -6.48 -16.15 -19.30
CA TRP A 18 -7.43 -16.46 -20.38
C TRP A 18 -7.23 -15.57 -21.63
N LEU A 19 -6.86 -14.30 -21.44
CA LEU A 19 -6.75 -13.34 -22.54
C LEU A 19 -5.53 -13.62 -23.45
N PRO A 20 -5.73 -13.80 -24.76
CA PRO A 20 -4.65 -13.98 -25.72
C PRO A 20 -3.67 -12.81 -25.73
N VAL A 21 -2.39 -13.11 -25.90
CA VAL A 21 -1.31 -12.11 -25.74
C VAL A 21 -1.45 -10.92 -26.70
N LYS A 22 -2.02 -11.13 -27.88
CA LYS A 22 -2.22 -10.11 -28.92
C LYS A 22 -3.33 -9.10 -28.58
N LEU A 23 -4.20 -9.40 -27.62
CA LEU A 23 -5.39 -8.59 -27.29
C LEU A 23 -5.21 -7.74 -26.03
N LYS A 24 -4.13 -7.96 -25.26
CA LYS A 24 -3.92 -7.34 -23.93
C LYS A 24 -3.96 -5.81 -23.93
N SER A 25 -3.54 -5.16 -25.01
CA SER A 25 -3.43 -3.70 -25.12
C SER A 25 -4.51 -3.07 -25.98
N ARG A 26 -5.56 -3.83 -26.37
CA ARG A 26 -6.69 -3.26 -27.11
C ARG A 26 -7.66 -2.57 -26.13
N PRO A 27 -8.15 -1.36 -26.43
CA PRO A 27 -8.95 -0.56 -25.48
C PRO A 27 -10.17 -1.31 -24.90
N LEU A 28 -10.88 -2.07 -25.74
CA LEU A 28 -12.05 -2.86 -25.32
C LEU A 28 -11.71 -3.93 -24.28
N TRP A 29 -10.53 -4.55 -24.38
CA TRP A 29 -10.08 -5.60 -23.46
C TRP A 29 -9.36 -5.05 -22.23
N VAL A 30 -8.92 -3.79 -22.27
CA VAL A 30 -8.41 -3.07 -21.08
C VAL A 30 -9.58 -2.56 -20.23
N LEU A 31 -10.74 -2.28 -20.83
CA LEU A 31 -11.91 -1.80 -20.12
C LEU A 31 -12.38 -2.76 -19.02
N LEU A 32 -12.38 -4.08 -19.27
CA LEU A 32 -12.86 -5.04 -18.28
C LEU A 32 -12.00 -5.05 -17.00
N PRO A 33 -10.66 -5.17 -17.04
CA PRO A 33 -9.79 -4.96 -15.88
C PRO A 33 -10.01 -3.63 -15.17
N VAL A 34 -10.19 -2.55 -15.93
CA VAL A 34 -10.44 -1.22 -15.35
C VAL A 34 -11.76 -1.23 -14.57
N VAL A 35 -12.83 -1.82 -15.10
CA VAL A 35 -14.10 -1.96 -14.38
C VAL A 35 -13.94 -2.83 -13.13
N LEU A 36 -13.21 -3.94 -13.23
CA LEU A 36 -12.94 -4.83 -12.08
C LEU A 36 -12.16 -4.12 -10.96
N ILE A 37 -11.31 -3.14 -11.29
CA ILE A 37 -10.59 -2.32 -10.30
C ILE A 37 -11.46 -1.18 -9.78
N MET A 38 -12.15 -0.47 -10.67
CA MET A 38 -12.90 0.75 -10.31
C MET A 38 -14.17 0.45 -9.52
N LEU A 39 -14.81 -0.70 -9.73
CA LEU A 39 -15.99 -1.11 -8.97
C LEU A 39 -15.71 -1.23 -7.45
N PRO A 40 -14.73 -2.01 -6.98
CA PRO A 40 -14.41 -2.06 -5.56
C PRO A 40 -13.82 -0.76 -5.03
N VAL A 41 -13.08 -0.01 -5.85
CA VAL A 41 -12.58 1.33 -5.46
C VAL A 41 -13.74 2.28 -5.17
N TYR A 42 -14.75 2.32 -6.04
CA TYR A 42 -15.95 3.13 -5.82
C TYR A 42 -16.66 2.74 -4.52
N LEU A 43 -16.87 1.44 -4.28
CA LEU A 43 -17.50 0.96 -3.04
C LEU A 43 -16.69 1.33 -1.80
N VAL A 44 -15.36 1.24 -1.85
CA VAL A 44 -14.48 1.61 -0.73
C VAL A 44 -14.50 3.12 -0.47
N LEU A 45 -14.57 3.95 -1.52
CA LEU A 45 -14.68 5.40 -1.38
C LEU A 45 -16.02 5.84 -0.78
N THR A 46 -17.09 5.05 -0.91
CA THR A 46 -18.33 5.30 -0.15
C THR A 46 -18.19 5.05 1.36
N GLN A 47 -17.14 4.34 1.79
CA GLN A 47 -16.78 4.06 3.19
C GLN A 47 -15.69 5.02 3.73
N PRO A 48 -15.57 6.21 3.15
CA PRO A 48 -14.39 7.10 3.20
C PRO A 48 -12.99 6.49 3.42
N ASP A 49 -12.68 5.29 2.93
CA ASP A 49 -11.38 4.64 3.14
C ASP A 49 -10.43 4.87 1.95
N LEU A 50 -9.72 5.99 1.99
CA LEU A 50 -8.76 6.37 0.94
C LEU A 50 -7.59 5.39 0.84
N GLY A 51 -7.17 4.78 1.96
CA GLY A 51 -5.97 3.94 2.04
C GLY A 51 -6.18 2.64 1.28
N THR A 52 -7.29 1.97 1.54
CA THR A 52 -7.70 0.80 0.78
C THR A 52 -7.93 1.13 -0.69
N ALA A 53 -8.54 2.28 -1.01
CA ALA A 53 -8.80 2.67 -2.40
C ALA A 53 -7.48 2.81 -3.21
N ILE A 54 -6.49 3.50 -2.65
CA ILE A 54 -5.15 3.63 -3.26
C ILE A 54 -4.52 2.25 -3.45
N LEU A 55 -4.53 1.40 -2.41
CA LEU A 55 -3.98 0.05 -2.50
C LEU A 55 -4.64 -0.77 -3.62
N LEU A 56 -5.97 -0.73 -3.75
CA LEU A 56 -6.69 -1.46 -4.82
C LEU A 56 -6.30 -0.97 -6.22
N VAL A 57 -6.22 0.35 -6.43
CA VAL A 57 -5.80 0.92 -7.72
C VAL A 57 -4.36 0.55 -8.03
N THR A 58 -3.45 0.68 -7.06
CA THR A 58 -2.03 0.40 -7.29
C THR A 58 -1.76 -1.10 -7.48
N VAL A 59 -2.37 -1.99 -6.70
CA VAL A 59 -2.26 -3.45 -6.88
C VAL A 59 -2.84 -3.86 -8.24
N GLY A 60 -4.04 -3.39 -8.58
CA GLY A 60 -4.67 -3.69 -9.86
C GLY A 60 -3.83 -3.21 -11.04
N GLY A 61 -3.35 -1.97 -10.98
CA GLY A 61 -2.44 -1.40 -11.97
C GLY A 61 -1.13 -2.17 -12.10
N LEU A 62 -0.50 -2.57 -10.99
CA LEU A 62 0.71 -3.40 -11.02
C LEU A 62 0.46 -4.75 -11.70
N ILE A 63 -0.67 -5.42 -11.44
CA ILE A 63 -0.99 -6.68 -12.13
C ILE A 63 -1.19 -6.47 -13.62
N MET A 64 -1.89 -5.40 -14.02
CA MET A 64 -2.04 -5.04 -15.43
C MET A 64 -0.66 -4.79 -16.09
N PHE A 65 0.24 -4.11 -15.39
CA PHE A 65 1.60 -3.84 -15.86
C PHE A 65 2.40 -5.14 -16.01
N LEU A 66 2.39 -5.99 -14.98
CA LEU A 66 3.03 -7.31 -14.97
C LEU A 66 2.46 -8.26 -16.03
N ALA A 67 1.16 -8.14 -16.35
CA ALA A 67 0.53 -8.88 -17.43
C ALA A 67 0.99 -8.43 -18.84
N GLY A 68 1.66 -7.28 -18.94
CA GLY A 68 2.23 -6.73 -20.17
C GLY A 68 1.33 -5.72 -20.90
N VAL A 69 0.43 -5.02 -20.19
CA VAL A 69 -0.34 -3.91 -20.76
C VAL A 69 0.63 -2.75 -21.11
N HIS A 70 0.41 -2.10 -22.26
CA HIS A 70 1.29 -1.04 -22.73
C HIS A 70 1.37 0.12 -21.72
N TRP A 71 2.60 0.57 -21.42
CA TRP A 71 2.89 1.67 -20.47
C TRP A 71 2.15 2.99 -20.74
N ALA A 72 1.68 3.22 -21.98
CA ALA A 72 0.97 4.43 -22.37
C ALA A 72 -0.35 4.59 -21.62
N TYR A 73 -1.07 3.50 -21.33
CA TYR A 73 -2.30 3.56 -20.53
C TYR A 73 -2.02 4.08 -19.12
N PHE A 74 -0.93 3.64 -18.51
CA PHE A 74 -0.50 4.10 -17.19
C PHE A 74 -0.07 5.56 -17.22
N ALA A 75 0.67 5.98 -18.25
CA ALA A 75 1.05 7.37 -18.43
C ALA A 75 -0.18 8.28 -18.56
N VAL A 76 -1.20 7.89 -19.33
CA VAL A 76 -2.47 8.63 -19.46
C VAL A 76 -3.19 8.73 -18.11
N VAL A 77 -3.30 7.63 -17.35
CA VAL A 77 -3.97 7.65 -16.04
C VAL A 77 -3.21 8.53 -15.04
N VAL A 78 -1.89 8.41 -14.97
CA VAL A 78 -1.05 9.23 -14.06
C VAL A 78 -1.12 10.70 -14.43
N THR A 79 -0.98 11.04 -15.71
CA THR A 79 -1.08 12.43 -16.18
C THR A 79 -2.48 13.02 -15.96
N ALA A 80 -3.54 12.25 -16.19
CA ALA A 80 -4.90 12.66 -15.88
C ALA A 80 -5.10 12.88 -14.37
N GLY A 81 -4.55 12.01 -13.52
CA GLY A 81 -4.59 12.14 -12.07
C GLY A 81 -3.87 13.40 -11.57
N VAL A 82 -2.64 13.64 -12.06
CA VAL A 82 -1.89 14.88 -11.76
C VAL A 82 -2.63 16.10 -12.30
N GLY A 83 -3.22 16.02 -13.49
CA GLY A 83 -4.07 17.06 -14.06
C GLY A 83 -5.27 17.41 -13.18
N LEU A 84 -5.96 16.39 -12.64
CA LEU A 84 -7.06 16.58 -11.70
C LEU A 84 -6.59 17.24 -10.40
N VAL A 85 -5.52 16.72 -9.79
CA VAL A 85 -4.98 17.30 -8.54
C VAL A 85 -4.57 18.77 -8.75
N THR A 86 -3.88 19.06 -9.85
CA THR A 86 -3.46 20.44 -10.16
C THR A 86 -4.65 21.35 -10.45
N ALA A 87 -5.69 20.87 -11.14
CA ALA A 87 -6.93 21.62 -11.36
C ALA A 87 -7.67 21.92 -10.04
N VAL A 88 -7.76 20.92 -9.15
CA VAL A 88 -8.35 21.07 -7.82
C VAL A 88 -7.60 22.11 -7.00
N LEU A 89 -6.27 22.04 -6.93
CA LEU A 89 -5.46 23.02 -6.20
C LEU A 89 -5.57 24.43 -6.78
N LYS A 90 -5.59 24.57 -8.12
CA LYS A 90 -5.77 25.86 -8.79
C LYS A 90 -7.19 26.43 -8.68
N SER A 91 -8.19 25.60 -8.40
CA SER A 91 -9.58 26.08 -8.23
C SER A 91 -9.81 26.80 -6.89
N ARG A 92 -8.87 26.74 -5.95
CA ARG A 92 -8.96 27.42 -4.65
C ARG A 92 -9.13 28.94 -4.83
N GLY A 93 -10.18 29.51 -4.24
CA GLY A 93 -10.45 30.96 -4.30
C GLY A 93 -10.96 31.46 -5.66
N THR A 94 -11.35 30.55 -6.56
CA THR A 94 -11.98 30.87 -7.85
C THR A 94 -13.48 30.59 -7.80
N PRO A 95 -14.30 31.18 -8.68
CA PRO A 95 -15.75 30.94 -8.71
C PRO A 95 -16.13 29.48 -9.06
N TRP A 96 -15.20 28.66 -9.54
CA TRP A 96 -15.36 27.23 -9.82
C TRP A 96 -14.59 26.35 -8.82
N GLN A 97 -14.51 26.79 -7.57
CA GLN A 97 -13.89 26.05 -6.49
C GLN A 97 -14.50 24.65 -6.34
N LEU A 98 -13.64 23.62 -6.40
CA LEU A 98 -14.05 22.21 -6.42
C LEU A 98 -14.14 21.57 -5.02
N LEU A 99 -13.37 22.08 -4.06
CA LEU A 99 -13.35 21.58 -2.68
C LEU A 99 -13.75 22.69 -1.71
N GLU A 100 -14.29 22.34 -0.56
CA GLU A 100 -14.57 23.32 0.50
C GLU A 100 -13.27 23.78 1.19
N ASP A 101 -13.28 24.98 1.78
CA ASP A 101 -12.07 25.57 2.42
C ASP A 101 -11.51 24.71 3.56
N TYR A 102 -12.34 23.93 4.24
CA TYR A 102 -11.88 22.98 5.26
C TYR A 102 -11.11 21.79 4.64
N GLN A 103 -11.47 21.38 3.42
CA GLN A 103 -10.80 20.28 2.70
C GLN A 103 -9.44 20.73 2.19
N TYR A 104 -9.32 21.97 1.69
CA TYR A 104 -8.03 22.57 1.37
C TYR A 104 -7.12 22.66 2.59
N ARG A 105 -7.65 23.07 3.75
CA ARG A 105 -6.87 23.09 5.00
C ARG A 105 -6.29 21.73 5.37
N ARG A 106 -7.01 20.63 5.13
CA ARG A 106 -6.47 19.27 5.34
C ARG A 106 -5.31 18.93 4.38
N ILE A 107 -5.38 19.40 3.13
CA ILE A 107 -4.30 19.23 2.16
C ILE A 107 -3.08 20.08 2.56
N ASP A 108 -3.30 21.32 2.96
CA ASP A 108 -2.25 22.23 3.42
C ASP A 108 -1.53 21.67 4.66
N THR A 109 -2.28 21.18 5.65
CA THR A 109 -1.73 20.52 6.85
C THR A 109 -0.95 19.25 6.52
N PHE A 110 -1.32 18.53 5.46
CA PHE A 110 -0.55 17.38 5.01
C PHE A 110 0.78 17.79 4.37
N ILE A 111 0.77 18.79 3.48
CA ILE A 111 1.98 19.28 2.79
C ILE A 111 2.94 19.95 3.78
N ASP A 112 2.39 20.73 4.71
CA ASP A 112 3.13 21.36 5.78
C ASP A 112 2.57 20.94 7.15
N PRO A 113 3.11 19.85 7.73
CA PRO A 113 2.75 19.39 9.06
C PRO A 113 2.97 20.43 10.17
N SER A 114 3.80 21.46 9.93
CA SER A 114 4.05 22.52 10.91
C SER A 114 2.88 23.50 11.05
N SER A 115 1.94 23.47 10.10
CA SER A 115 0.71 24.29 10.15
C SER A 115 -0.36 23.75 11.10
N ASP A 116 -0.24 22.49 11.56
CA ASP A 116 -1.07 21.90 12.63
C ASP A 116 -0.19 21.14 13.65
N PRO A 117 0.49 21.87 14.57
CA PRO A 117 1.42 21.28 15.53
C PRO A 117 0.77 20.41 16.61
N LEU A 118 -0.57 20.38 16.69
CA LEU A 118 -1.33 19.69 17.74
C LEU A 118 -2.19 18.53 17.21
N GLY A 119 -2.46 18.48 15.90
CA GLY A 119 -3.25 17.43 15.26
C GLY A 119 -2.40 16.39 14.52
N ALA A 120 -2.70 16.19 13.23
CA ALA A 120 -2.05 15.13 12.44
C ALA A 120 -0.54 15.35 12.27
N GLY A 121 -0.09 16.60 12.22
CA GLY A 121 1.33 16.97 12.11
C GLY A 121 2.14 16.64 13.36
N TYR A 122 1.51 16.70 14.55
CA TYR A 122 2.13 16.31 15.82
C TYR A 122 2.58 14.85 15.80
N HIS A 123 1.69 13.95 15.40
CA HIS A 123 1.93 12.51 15.40
C HIS A 123 3.01 12.10 14.41
N ILE A 124 3.06 12.72 13.22
CA ILE A 124 4.14 12.50 12.24
C ILE A 124 5.48 13.00 12.79
N THR A 125 5.49 14.16 13.48
CA THR A 125 6.70 14.70 14.10
C THR A 125 7.22 13.80 15.21
N GLN A 126 6.33 13.29 16.08
CA GLN A 126 6.69 12.33 17.13
C GLN A 126 7.17 11.00 16.57
N SER A 127 6.56 10.52 15.48
CA SER A 127 7.02 9.35 14.73
C SER A 127 8.48 9.48 14.30
N LYS A 128 8.85 10.63 13.71
CA LYS A 128 10.24 10.93 13.31
C LYS A 128 11.20 10.99 14.50
N ILE A 129 10.79 11.61 15.60
CA ILE A 129 11.60 11.69 16.82
C ILE A 129 11.82 10.31 17.43
N ALA A 130 10.77 9.50 17.54
CA ALA A 130 10.84 8.13 18.05
C ALA A 130 11.82 7.28 17.23
N LEU A 131 11.70 7.33 15.90
CA LEU A 131 12.60 6.63 14.97
C LEU A 131 14.07 7.03 15.17
N GLY A 132 14.35 8.34 15.34
CA GLY A 132 15.70 8.83 15.59
C GLY A 132 16.24 8.51 16.99
N SER A 133 15.35 8.34 17.97
CA SER A 133 15.71 8.19 19.38
C SER A 133 16.20 6.79 19.78
N GLY A 134 15.98 5.78 18.92
CA GLY A 134 16.40 4.40 19.14
C GLY A 134 17.90 4.15 18.99
N GLY A 135 18.65 5.03 18.31
CA GLY A 135 20.09 4.82 18.09
C GLY A 135 20.40 3.48 17.39
N TRP A 136 21.57 2.89 17.66
CA TRP A 136 22.00 1.64 17.00
C TRP A 136 21.30 0.39 17.55
N THR A 137 21.16 0.29 18.87
CA THR A 137 20.71 -0.92 19.58
C THR A 137 19.33 -0.78 20.24
N GLY A 138 18.72 0.39 20.17
CA GLY A 138 17.43 0.66 20.79
C GLY A 138 17.54 1.13 22.23
N ARG A 139 16.39 1.53 22.78
CA ARG A 139 16.25 1.88 24.20
C ARG A 139 16.00 0.69 25.12
N GLY A 140 15.72 -0.48 24.55
CA GLY A 140 15.33 -1.69 25.27
C GLY A 140 13.85 -2.02 25.06
N PHE A 141 13.53 -3.31 25.12
CA PHE A 141 12.16 -3.81 24.94
C PHE A 141 11.22 -3.19 25.97
N MET A 142 10.09 -2.64 25.50
CA MET A 142 9.14 -1.88 26.31
C MET A 142 9.75 -0.69 27.07
N GLN A 143 10.87 -0.11 26.63
CA GLN A 143 11.48 1.10 27.23
C GLN A 143 11.35 2.34 26.32
N GLY A 144 10.53 2.25 25.27
CA GLY A 144 10.26 3.37 24.36
C GLY A 144 9.48 4.49 25.06
N THR A 145 10.07 5.68 25.17
CA THR A 145 9.44 6.82 25.85
C THR A 145 8.30 7.41 25.03
N GLN A 146 8.43 7.44 23.70
CA GLN A 146 7.40 8.01 22.82
C GLN A 146 6.23 7.04 22.67
N SER A 147 6.53 5.74 22.64
CA SER A 147 5.51 4.69 22.63
C SER A 147 4.75 4.55 23.97
N GLN A 148 5.42 4.66 25.12
CA GLN A 148 4.76 4.56 26.42
C GLN A 148 3.88 5.76 26.76
N LEU A 149 4.31 6.97 26.42
CA LEU A 149 3.62 8.21 26.78
C LEU A 149 2.44 8.56 25.85
N ASN A 150 2.02 7.63 24.98
CA ASN A 150 0.87 7.75 24.06
C ASN A 150 0.95 8.98 23.13
N PHE A 151 2.16 9.44 22.80
CA PHE A 151 2.36 10.53 21.85
C PHE A 151 2.11 10.11 20.38
N LEU A 152 2.08 8.79 20.13
CA LEU A 152 1.73 8.18 18.86
C LEU A 152 0.27 7.69 18.89
N PRO A 153 -0.56 8.08 17.91
CA PRO A 153 -1.91 7.55 17.79
C PRO A 153 -1.80 6.10 17.31
N GLU A 154 -2.64 5.22 17.83
CA GLU A 154 -2.68 3.80 17.45
C GLU A 154 -1.28 3.11 17.29
N LYS A 155 -0.42 3.26 18.30
CA LYS A 155 0.94 2.67 18.33
C LYS A 155 1.02 1.16 18.06
N HIS A 156 -0.08 0.44 18.23
CA HIS A 156 -0.18 -1.00 18.01
C HIS A 156 -0.59 -1.38 16.57
N THR A 157 -1.03 -0.42 15.76
CA THR A 157 -1.46 -0.64 14.38
C THR A 157 -0.55 0.10 13.39
N ASP A 158 -0.79 1.39 13.19
CA ASP A 158 -0.19 2.17 12.13
C ASP A 158 1.27 2.56 12.43
N PHE A 159 1.58 2.81 13.71
CA PHE A 159 2.89 3.26 14.19
C PHE A 159 3.67 2.17 14.94
N ILE A 160 3.38 0.89 14.66
CA ILE A 160 4.11 -0.22 15.30
C ILE A 160 5.58 -0.24 14.88
N PHE A 161 5.90 0.16 13.64
CA PHE A 161 7.28 0.22 13.17
C PHE A 161 8.12 1.23 13.94
N THR A 162 7.59 2.42 14.24
CA THR A 162 8.33 3.41 15.05
C THR A 162 8.58 2.92 16.46
N THR A 163 7.60 2.23 17.05
CA THR A 163 7.77 1.62 18.37
C THR A 163 8.91 0.59 18.34
N LEU A 164 8.91 -0.31 17.35
CA LEU A 164 9.97 -1.31 17.19
C LEU A 164 11.34 -0.67 16.92
N ALA A 165 11.39 0.39 16.11
CA ALA A 165 12.62 1.12 15.84
C ALA A 165 13.15 1.89 17.07
N GLU A 166 12.27 2.43 17.92
CA GLU A 166 12.66 3.07 19.19
C GLU A 166 13.23 2.02 20.18
N GLU A 167 12.57 0.86 20.29
CA GLU A 167 12.93 -0.17 21.26
C GLU A 167 14.13 -1.02 20.87
N LEU A 168 14.24 -1.41 19.59
CA LEU A 168 15.28 -2.30 19.05
C LEU A 168 16.36 -1.55 18.25
N GLY A 169 16.17 -0.26 18.03
CA GLY A 169 17.11 0.61 17.32
C GLY A 169 17.22 0.28 15.84
N PHE A 170 18.29 0.81 15.24
CA PHE A 170 18.62 0.60 13.84
C PHE A 170 18.76 -0.89 13.49
N LEU A 171 19.38 -1.71 14.36
CA LEU A 171 19.59 -3.13 14.07
C LEU A 171 18.25 -3.90 13.98
N GLY A 172 17.31 -3.61 14.89
CA GLY A 172 15.96 -4.17 14.84
C GLY A 172 15.19 -3.73 13.61
N ALA A 173 15.21 -2.43 13.30
CA ALA A 173 14.55 -1.91 12.11
C ALA A 173 15.14 -2.51 10.82
N ALA A 174 16.47 -2.54 10.69
CA ALA A 174 17.16 -3.08 9.52
C ALA A 174 16.94 -4.59 9.34
N SER A 175 16.94 -5.37 10.43
CA SER A 175 16.64 -6.81 10.36
C SER A 175 15.20 -7.07 9.91
N LEU A 176 14.24 -6.28 10.39
CA LEU A 176 12.85 -6.37 9.95
C LEU A 176 12.70 -6.03 8.46
N LEU A 177 13.34 -4.95 8.00
CA LEU A 177 13.37 -4.58 6.58
C LEU A 177 13.98 -5.68 5.70
N ALA A 178 15.07 -6.30 6.17
CA ALA A 178 15.70 -7.41 5.47
C ALA A 178 14.78 -8.63 5.36
N LEU A 179 13.99 -8.95 6.39
CA LEU A 179 13.00 -10.02 6.35
C LEU A 179 11.89 -9.74 5.33
N TYR A 180 11.35 -8.51 5.29
CA TYR A 180 10.36 -8.13 4.26
C TYR A 180 10.94 -8.27 2.84
N ALA A 181 12.15 -7.77 2.63
CA ALA A 181 12.83 -7.87 1.33
C ALA A 181 13.04 -9.33 0.92
N LEU A 182 13.44 -10.19 1.86
CA LEU A 182 13.65 -11.62 1.64
C LEU A 182 12.33 -12.33 1.28
N ILE A 183 11.22 -12.04 1.98
CA ILE A 183 9.90 -12.59 1.65
C ILE A 183 9.51 -12.21 0.22
N ILE A 184 9.63 -10.93 -0.15
CA ILE A 184 9.29 -10.45 -1.50
C ILE A 184 10.19 -11.12 -2.55
N LEU A 185 11.49 -11.23 -2.28
CA LEU A 185 12.44 -11.90 -3.15
C LEU A 185 12.05 -13.36 -3.38
N PHE A 186 11.68 -14.10 -2.33
CA PHE A 186 11.21 -15.48 -2.47
C PHE A 186 9.94 -15.58 -3.32
N CYS A 187 8.97 -14.68 -3.13
CA CYS A 187 7.78 -14.66 -3.96
C CYS A 187 8.10 -14.37 -5.44
N ILE A 188 8.99 -13.42 -5.72
CA ILE A 188 9.41 -13.10 -7.09
C ILE A 188 10.14 -14.29 -7.73
N ILE A 189 11.10 -14.90 -7.04
CA ILE A 189 11.82 -16.08 -7.54
C ILE A 189 10.84 -17.22 -7.80
N SER A 190 9.89 -17.47 -6.89
CA SER A 190 8.85 -18.48 -7.07
C SER A 190 8.01 -18.21 -8.33
N ALA A 191 7.58 -16.97 -8.54
CA ALA A 191 6.78 -16.60 -9.70
C ALA A 191 7.52 -16.73 -11.04
N LEU A 192 8.83 -16.44 -11.05
CA LEU A 192 9.67 -16.59 -12.25
C LEU A 192 9.92 -18.05 -12.61
N GLN A 193 9.85 -18.97 -11.64
CA GLN A 193 9.98 -20.41 -11.86
C GLN A 193 8.66 -21.09 -12.26
N GLN A 194 7.53 -20.38 -12.23
CA GLN A 194 6.24 -20.94 -12.63
C GLN A 194 6.09 -20.92 -14.14
N ARG A 195 5.68 -22.06 -14.72
CA ARG A 195 5.36 -22.18 -16.15
C ARG A 195 3.95 -21.69 -16.48
N ASP A 196 3.04 -21.80 -15.52
CA ASP A 196 1.67 -21.35 -15.66
C ASP A 196 1.56 -19.84 -15.44
N ARG A 197 0.87 -19.17 -16.35
CA ARG A 197 0.77 -17.71 -16.37
C ARG A 197 -0.17 -17.20 -15.28
N PHE A 198 -1.27 -17.91 -15.01
CA PHE A 198 -2.15 -17.61 -13.88
C PHE A 198 -1.37 -17.64 -12.56
N SER A 199 -0.67 -18.74 -12.28
CA SER A 199 0.12 -18.92 -11.06
C SER A 199 1.18 -17.84 -10.89
N SER A 200 1.88 -17.48 -11.97
CA SER A 200 2.92 -16.43 -11.96
C SER A 200 2.32 -15.06 -11.63
N LEU A 201 1.23 -14.68 -12.29
CA LEU A 201 0.55 -13.41 -12.04
C LEU A 201 -0.10 -13.36 -10.65
N LEU A 202 -0.67 -14.46 -10.17
CA LEU A 202 -1.21 -14.59 -8.83
C LEU A 202 -0.11 -14.35 -7.79
N THR A 203 1.02 -15.02 -7.95
CA THR A 203 2.16 -14.92 -7.01
C THR A 203 2.74 -13.52 -6.99
N LEU A 204 2.97 -12.91 -8.17
CA LEU A 204 3.47 -11.54 -8.25
C LEU A 204 2.45 -10.51 -7.75
N GLY A 205 1.16 -10.71 -8.01
CA GLY A 205 0.10 -9.83 -7.52
C GLY A 205 -0.01 -9.84 -6.00
N LEU A 206 0.07 -11.02 -5.37
CA LEU A 206 0.08 -11.14 -3.92
C LEU A 206 1.36 -10.58 -3.29
N ALA A 207 2.52 -10.79 -3.93
CA ALA A 207 3.79 -10.19 -3.51
C ALA A 207 3.75 -8.66 -3.61
N SER A 208 3.16 -8.13 -4.69
CA SER A 208 2.97 -6.69 -4.91
C SER A 208 2.02 -6.09 -3.87
N ASN A 209 0.92 -6.79 -3.55
CA ASN A 209 0.01 -6.38 -2.48
C ASN A 209 0.75 -6.30 -1.14
N PHE A 210 1.48 -7.35 -0.75
CA PHE A 210 2.28 -7.37 0.48
C PHE A 210 3.32 -6.24 0.52
N PHE A 211 4.04 -6.03 -0.59
CA PHE A 211 4.98 -4.91 -0.71
C PHE A 211 4.29 -3.55 -0.54
N LEU A 212 3.09 -3.36 -1.09
CA LEU A 212 2.38 -2.08 -1.00
C LEU A 212 1.90 -1.78 0.43
N TYR A 213 1.41 -2.77 1.20
CA TYR A 213 1.12 -2.53 2.63
C TYR A 213 2.35 -2.03 3.36
N PHE A 214 3.46 -2.72 3.17
CA PHE A 214 4.73 -2.36 3.78
C PHE A 214 5.21 -0.96 3.32
N ALA A 215 5.24 -0.69 2.02
CA ALA A 215 5.73 0.56 1.45
C ALA A 215 4.87 1.77 1.84
N VAL A 216 3.55 1.61 1.85
CA VAL A 216 2.62 2.68 2.28
C VAL A 216 2.76 2.95 3.77
N ASN A 217 2.81 1.91 4.61
CA ASN A 217 3.02 2.08 6.05
C ASN A 217 4.37 2.76 6.35
N MET A 218 5.45 2.36 5.66
CA MET A 218 6.76 2.99 5.82
C MET A 218 6.77 4.46 5.37
N SER A 219 6.12 4.76 4.25
CA SER A 219 6.02 6.14 3.73
C SER A 219 5.23 7.03 4.70
N MET A 220 4.18 6.49 5.32
CA MET A 220 3.40 7.17 6.35
C MET A 220 4.23 7.45 7.60
N VAL A 221 4.91 6.44 8.14
CA VAL A 221 5.71 6.54 9.36
C VAL A 221 6.87 7.53 9.20
N MET A 222 7.52 7.56 8.03
CA MET A 222 8.56 8.53 7.71
C MET A 222 8.02 9.93 7.39
N GLY A 223 6.70 10.11 7.29
CA GLY A 223 6.06 11.37 6.91
C GLY A 223 6.30 11.76 5.45
N LEU A 224 6.48 10.79 4.56
CA LEU A 224 6.57 10.96 3.11
C LEU A 224 5.19 10.88 2.43
N ALA A 225 4.22 10.22 3.07
CA ALA A 225 2.85 10.03 2.59
C ALA A 225 1.84 10.32 3.72
N PRO A 226 0.57 10.61 3.40
CA PRO A 226 -0.43 10.90 4.44
C PRO A 226 -0.71 9.65 5.28
N VAL A 227 -1.22 9.86 6.49
CA VAL A 227 -1.68 8.78 7.37
C VAL A 227 -3.01 8.25 6.83
N VAL A 228 -3.01 6.98 6.40
CA VAL A 228 -4.16 6.37 5.71
C VAL A 228 -4.63 5.06 6.34
N GLY A 229 -4.23 4.75 7.58
CA GLY A 229 -4.77 3.59 8.31
C GLY A 229 -4.35 2.23 7.75
N VAL A 230 -3.13 2.11 7.21
CA VAL A 230 -2.65 0.88 6.59
C VAL A 230 -1.72 0.15 7.57
N PRO A 231 -2.14 -1.00 8.13
CA PRO A 231 -1.36 -1.71 9.13
C PRO A 231 -0.13 -2.38 8.52
N LEU A 232 0.94 -2.47 9.32
CA LEU A 232 2.16 -3.17 8.93
C LEU A 232 1.91 -4.70 8.86
N PRO A 233 2.12 -5.35 7.69
CA PRO A 233 1.69 -6.73 7.50
C PRO A 233 2.48 -7.71 8.37
N LEU A 234 1.80 -8.64 9.06
CA LEU A 234 2.36 -9.66 9.97
C LEU A 234 2.90 -9.17 11.32
N VAL A 235 3.00 -7.86 11.55
CA VAL A 235 3.57 -7.27 12.77
C VAL A 235 2.53 -6.44 13.53
N SER A 236 1.71 -5.68 12.80
CA SER A 236 0.64 -4.86 13.34
C SER A 236 -0.48 -5.70 13.96
N TYR A 237 -1.13 -5.16 14.99
CA TYR A 237 -2.30 -5.76 15.61
C TYR A 237 -3.53 -5.64 14.70
N GLY A 238 -3.74 -6.62 13.82
CA GLY A 238 -4.86 -6.62 12.86
C GLY A 238 -5.27 -8.04 12.48
N GLY A 239 -6.17 -8.65 13.26
CA GLY A 239 -6.52 -10.05 13.11
C GLY A 239 -7.06 -10.42 11.72
N SER A 240 -7.92 -9.58 11.13
CA SER A 240 -8.48 -9.83 9.79
C SER A 240 -7.43 -9.69 8.69
N ALA A 241 -6.61 -8.63 8.73
CA ALA A 241 -5.53 -8.41 7.76
C ALA A 241 -4.48 -9.54 7.83
N MET A 242 -4.11 -9.96 9.04
CA MET A 242 -3.18 -11.08 9.24
C MET A 242 -3.73 -12.38 8.65
N LEU A 243 -4.98 -12.73 8.95
CA LEU A 243 -5.62 -13.94 8.41
C LEU A 243 -5.65 -13.92 6.88
N VAL A 244 -6.04 -12.79 6.29
CA VAL A 244 -6.11 -12.63 4.82
C VAL A 244 -4.71 -12.74 4.20
N LEU A 245 -3.69 -12.11 4.79
CA LEU A 245 -2.32 -12.25 4.31
C LEU A 245 -1.81 -13.69 4.40
N MET A 246 -2.12 -14.41 5.48
CA MET A 246 -1.77 -15.83 5.62
C MET A 246 -2.48 -16.69 4.57
N ILE A 247 -3.74 -16.42 4.26
CA ILE A 247 -4.45 -17.06 3.14
C ILE A 247 -3.73 -16.75 1.82
N GLY A 248 -3.32 -15.50 1.59
CA GLY A 248 -2.54 -15.10 0.43
C GLY A 248 -1.22 -15.89 0.30
N PHE A 249 -0.44 -16.00 1.37
CA PHE A 249 0.77 -16.82 1.36
C PHE A 249 0.48 -18.31 1.15
N GLY A 250 -0.64 -18.83 1.66
CA GLY A 250 -1.12 -20.18 1.37
C GLY A 250 -1.40 -20.40 -0.13
N LEU A 251 -1.99 -19.41 -0.81
CA LEU A 251 -2.19 -19.45 -2.26
C LEU A 251 -0.85 -19.43 -3.02
N VAL A 252 0.11 -18.59 -2.59
CA VAL A 252 1.48 -18.56 -3.17
C VAL A 252 2.16 -19.91 -3.04
N GLN A 253 2.09 -20.55 -1.87
CA GLN A 253 2.66 -21.88 -1.66
C GLN A 253 1.97 -22.95 -2.50
N SER A 254 0.63 -22.93 -2.57
CA SER A 254 -0.13 -23.86 -3.41
C SER A 254 0.28 -23.75 -4.88
N ALA A 255 0.40 -22.53 -5.39
CA ALA A 255 0.86 -22.25 -6.76
C ALA A 255 2.31 -22.68 -7.00
N HIS A 256 3.18 -22.63 -5.98
CA HIS A 256 4.55 -23.12 -6.08
C HIS A 256 4.63 -24.66 -6.14
N VAL A 257 3.86 -25.35 -5.29
CA VAL A 257 3.88 -26.81 -5.18
C VAL A 257 3.25 -27.49 -6.40
N HIS A 258 2.13 -26.97 -6.90
CA HIS A 258 1.39 -27.55 -8.03
C HIS A 258 1.88 -27.07 -9.40
N ARG A 259 3.09 -26.50 -9.48
CA ARG A 259 3.66 -26.06 -10.76
C ARG A 259 3.88 -27.28 -11.68
N PRO A 260 3.45 -27.22 -12.96
CA PRO A 260 3.70 -28.32 -13.90
C PRO A 260 5.21 -28.52 -14.10
N ARG A 261 5.66 -29.77 -13.92
CA ARG A 261 7.06 -30.19 -14.05
C ARG A 261 7.58 -30.06 -15.47
#